data_AF-A0A8T3T6B5-F1
#
_entry.id   AF-A0A8T3T6B5-F1
#
_cell.length_a   1.000
_cell.length_b   1.000
_cell.length_c   1.000
_cell.angle_alpha   90.00
_cell.angle_beta   90.00
_cell.angle_gamma   90.00
#
_symmetry.space_group_name_H-M   'P 1'
#
loop_
_entity.id
_entity.type
_entity.pdbx_description
1 polymer ?
#
loop_
_entity_poly.entity_id
_entity_poly.type
_entity_poly.pdbx_seq_one_letter_code
_entity_poly.pdbx_strand_id
1 'polypeptide(L)'
;MAADPSHPAYETHLRAQLLLGSEWGIELLHRLLAILYEGSKEAKADALVVVHAPNPYFADVADMVRLNDMLRLERIQPGTDVVRQMRHRAQVAAAACPELLIDTDDWQVPDRAAWRAYAELQPSLGVPCLYFIDHLGVSGEPLLEQDYRMLRATWAAYRLAIAPSNGAR
;
A
#
# COMPACT_ATOMS: atom_id res chain seq x y z
N MET A 1 1.16 -30.23 23.01
CA MET A 1 0.36 -31.43 23.31
C MET A 1 0.26 -32.22 22.00
N ALA A 2 0.93 -33.36 21.86
CA ALA A 2 0.91 -34.11 20.61
C ALA A 2 -0.46 -34.79 20.44
N ALA A 3 -1.02 -34.74 19.23
CA ALA A 3 -2.28 -35.42 18.92
C ALA A 3 -2.09 -36.95 18.98
N ASP A 4 -3.09 -37.66 19.51
CA ASP A 4 -3.09 -39.13 19.58
C ASP A 4 -3.12 -39.73 18.17
N PRO A 5 -2.07 -40.47 17.75
CA PRO A 5 -2.00 -41.06 16.42
C PRO A 5 -3.09 -42.09 16.12
N SER A 6 -3.73 -42.63 17.14
CA SER A 6 -4.81 -43.62 17.00
C SER A 6 -6.20 -42.98 16.78
N HIS A 7 -6.30 -41.66 16.90
CA HIS A 7 -7.56 -40.94 16.72
C HIS A 7 -7.90 -40.79 15.21
N PRO A 8 -9.11 -41.12 14.74
CA PRO A 8 -9.49 -41.04 13.32
C PRO A 8 -9.30 -39.65 12.68
N ALA A 9 -9.38 -38.60 13.50
CA ALA A 9 -9.12 -37.23 13.05
C ALA A 9 -7.62 -36.96 12.75
N TYR A 10 -6.69 -37.74 13.32
CA TYR A 10 -5.26 -37.60 13.09
C TYR A 10 -4.88 -37.96 11.65
N GLU A 11 -5.38 -39.09 11.14
CA GLU A 11 -5.13 -39.49 9.75
C GLU A 11 -5.78 -38.51 8.76
N THR A 12 -6.97 -38.02 9.08
CA THR A 12 -7.66 -36.98 8.30
C THR A 12 -6.86 -35.66 8.30
N HIS A 13 -6.33 -35.26 9.45
CA HIS A 13 -5.51 -34.05 9.61
C HIS A 13 -4.17 -34.16 8.85
N LEU A 14 -3.47 -35.29 8.96
CA LEU A 14 -2.24 -35.56 8.20
C LEU A 14 -2.49 -35.56 6.70
N ARG A 15 -3.56 -36.21 6.22
CA ARG A 15 -3.93 -36.19 4.81
C ARG A 15 -4.25 -34.79 4.32
N ALA A 16 -4.97 -33.99 5.12
CA ALA A 16 -5.22 -32.59 4.81
C ALA A 16 -3.92 -31.78 4.74
N GLN A 17 -2.99 -31.96 5.68
CA GLN A 17 -1.69 -31.29 5.66
C GLN A 17 -0.83 -31.67 4.44
N LEU A 18 -0.84 -32.95 4.06
CA LEU A 18 -0.09 -33.44 2.90
C LEU A 18 -0.69 -32.96 1.56
N LEU A 19 -2.01 -32.78 1.50
CA LEU A 19 -2.72 -32.38 0.27
C LEU A 19 -2.87 -30.85 0.13
N LEU A 20 -3.01 -30.13 1.24
CA LEU A 20 -3.39 -28.71 1.28
C LEU A 20 -2.34 -27.81 1.95
N GLY A 21 -1.31 -28.40 2.57
CA GLY A 21 -0.31 -27.67 3.36
C GLY A 21 -0.67 -27.58 4.85
N SER A 22 0.32 -27.24 5.67
CA SER A 22 0.16 -27.11 7.13
C SER A 22 -0.14 -25.69 7.61
N GLU A 23 0.03 -24.68 6.75
CA GLU A 23 -0.24 -23.29 7.10
C GLU A 23 -1.69 -22.90 6.82
N TRP A 24 -2.21 -21.97 7.61
CA TRP A 24 -3.55 -21.42 7.49
C TRP A 24 -3.58 -19.99 8.04
N GLY A 25 -4.63 -19.24 7.76
CA GLY A 25 -4.79 -17.88 8.27
C GLY A 25 -3.64 -16.95 7.84
N ILE A 26 -3.04 -16.27 8.81
CA ILE A 26 -1.98 -15.27 8.56
C ILE A 26 -0.69 -15.91 8.01
N GLU A 27 -0.39 -17.15 8.40
CA GLU A 27 0.79 -17.89 7.92
C GLU A 27 0.65 -18.27 6.45
N LEU A 28 -0.54 -18.73 6.04
CA LEU A 28 -0.80 -19.05 4.64
C LEU A 28 -0.76 -17.78 3.77
N LEU A 29 -1.26 -16.66 4.30
CA LEU A 29 -1.15 -15.37 3.63
C LEU A 29 0.31 -14.91 3.52
N HIS A 30 1.11 -15.06 4.58
CA HIS A 30 2.54 -14.73 4.55
C HIS A 30 3.26 -15.55 3.50
N ARG A 31 3.08 -16.88 3.50
CA ARG A 31 3.68 -17.75 2.48
C ARG A 31 3.26 -17.39 1.05
N LEU A 32 1.97 -17.08 0.84
CA LEU A 32 1.51 -16.61 -0.47
C LEU A 32 2.26 -15.34 -0.89
N LEU A 33 2.38 -14.36 0.00
CA LEU A 33 3.10 -13.12 -0.27
C LEU A 33 4.61 -13.35 -0.48
N ALA A 34 5.23 -14.25 0.28
CA ALA A 34 6.63 -14.63 0.12
C ALA A 34 6.91 -15.20 -1.27
N ILE A 35 6.08 -16.14 -1.75
CA ILE A 35 6.18 -16.72 -3.09
C ILE A 35 6.06 -15.63 -4.16
N LEU A 36 5.11 -14.70 -4.01
CA LEU A 36 4.92 -13.59 -4.93
C LEU A 36 6.10 -12.61 -4.89
N TYR A 37 6.64 -12.32 -3.70
CA TYR A 37 7.77 -11.42 -3.51
C TYR A 37 9.02 -12.00 -4.16
N GLU A 38 9.41 -13.23 -3.79
CA GLU A 38 10.56 -13.94 -4.34
C GLU A 38 10.45 -14.06 -5.87
N GLY A 39 9.31 -14.55 -6.38
CA GLY A 39 9.09 -14.66 -7.82
C GLY A 39 9.17 -13.32 -8.55
N SER A 40 8.70 -12.23 -7.92
CA SER A 40 8.83 -10.88 -8.48
C SER A 40 10.29 -10.43 -8.54
N LYS A 41 11.07 -10.65 -7.48
CA LYS A 41 12.50 -10.30 -7.41
C LYS A 41 13.35 -11.15 -8.35
N GLU A 42 13.02 -12.43 -8.51
CA GLU A 42 13.68 -13.31 -9.48
C GLU A 42 13.42 -12.86 -10.92
N ALA A 43 12.16 -12.52 -11.25
CA ALA A 43 11.80 -12.04 -12.58
C ALA A 43 12.38 -10.66 -12.89
N LYS A 44 12.47 -9.79 -11.87
CA LYS A 44 13.00 -8.43 -11.97
C LYS A 44 13.56 -7.99 -10.60
N ALA A 45 14.88 -7.92 -10.48
CA ALA A 45 15.56 -7.63 -9.20
C ALA A 45 15.15 -6.29 -8.56
N ASP A 46 14.83 -5.28 -9.38
CA ASP A 46 14.35 -3.96 -8.96
C ASP A 46 12.81 -3.83 -8.98
N ALA A 47 12.07 -4.95 -9.03
CA ALA A 47 10.62 -4.93 -8.88
C ALA A 47 10.24 -4.36 -7.51
N LEU A 48 9.23 -3.50 -7.49
CA LEU A 48 8.68 -2.91 -6.27
C LEU A 48 7.39 -3.64 -5.91
N VAL A 49 7.39 -4.34 -4.77
CA VAL A 49 6.25 -5.09 -4.27
C VAL A 49 5.53 -4.26 -3.22
N VAL A 50 4.30 -3.84 -3.56
CA VAL A 50 3.46 -3.00 -2.71
C VAL A 50 2.36 -3.86 -2.09
N VAL A 51 2.26 -3.84 -0.76
CA VAL A 51 1.24 -4.58 -0.03
C VAL A 51 0.27 -3.65 0.68
N HIS A 52 -0.96 -4.13 0.83
CA HIS A 52 -1.97 -3.48 1.65
C HIS A 52 -2.06 -4.17 3.02
N ALA A 53 -0.94 -4.15 3.77
CA ALA A 53 -0.82 -4.79 5.07
C ALA A 53 0.21 -4.05 5.94
N PRO A 54 -0.17 -2.97 6.67
CA PRO A 54 0.70 -2.30 7.65
C PRO A 54 0.86 -3.16 8.90
N ASN A 55 1.43 -4.36 8.75
CA ASN A 55 1.70 -5.29 9.84
C ASN A 55 3.16 -5.75 9.72
N PRO A 56 4.00 -5.54 10.75
CA PRO A 56 5.41 -5.92 10.72
C PRO A 56 5.66 -7.41 10.47
N TYR A 57 4.65 -8.27 10.65
CA TYR A 57 4.74 -9.68 10.26
C TYR A 57 5.02 -9.89 8.77
N PHE A 58 4.67 -8.93 7.90
CA PHE A 58 4.88 -9.02 6.45
C PHE A 58 6.01 -8.11 5.95
N ALA A 59 6.82 -7.55 6.85
CA ALA A 59 7.85 -6.58 6.46
C ALA A 59 8.98 -7.22 5.62
N ASP A 60 9.15 -8.53 5.71
CA ASP A 60 10.11 -9.32 4.93
C ASP A 60 9.62 -9.68 3.53
N VAL A 61 8.34 -9.47 3.23
CA VAL A 61 7.69 -9.85 1.95
C VAL A 61 7.05 -8.64 1.24
N ALA A 62 7.54 -7.44 1.53
CA ALA A 62 7.08 -6.19 0.93
C ALA A 62 8.21 -5.16 0.84
N ASP A 63 8.12 -4.24 -0.13
CA ASP A 63 9.00 -3.07 -0.20
C ASP A 63 8.28 -1.79 0.25
N MET A 64 6.95 -1.77 0.13
CA MET A 64 6.13 -0.59 0.34
C MET A 64 4.73 -0.94 0.85
N VAL A 65 4.18 -0.09 1.72
CA VAL A 65 2.84 -0.24 2.29
C VAL A 65 1.91 0.83 1.71
N ARG A 66 0.78 0.39 1.13
CA ARG A 66 -0.26 1.27 0.59
C ARG A 66 -1.21 1.77 1.69
N LEU A 67 -1.49 3.09 1.70
CA LEU A 67 -2.37 3.74 2.69
C LEU A 67 -3.88 3.50 2.51
N ASN A 68 -4.26 2.74 1.48
CA ASN A 68 -5.62 2.30 1.18
C ASN A 68 -6.60 3.40 0.76
N ASP A 69 -7.75 2.95 0.29
CA ASP A 69 -8.78 3.79 -0.30
C ASP A 69 -9.26 4.91 0.66
N MET A 70 -9.32 6.14 0.18
CA MET A 70 -9.71 7.33 0.96
C MET A 70 -11.20 7.32 1.34
N LEU A 71 -12.07 6.88 0.43
CA LEU A 71 -13.50 6.76 0.66
C LEU A 71 -13.96 5.31 0.65
N ARG A 72 -15.09 5.07 1.32
CA ARG A 72 -15.89 3.86 1.10
C ARG A 72 -16.97 4.18 0.08
N LEU A 73 -17.00 3.44 -1.03
CA LEU A 73 -17.99 3.59 -2.11
C LEU A 73 -19.44 3.59 -1.60
N GLU A 74 -19.74 2.75 -0.61
CA GLU A 74 -21.09 2.62 -0.05
C GLU A 74 -21.50 3.79 0.87
N ARG A 75 -20.55 4.66 1.25
CA ARG A 75 -20.79 5.73 2.21
C ARG A 75 -19.85 6.91 1.96
N ILE A 76 -20.09 7.64 0.88
CA ILE A 76 -19.50 8.97 0.68
C ILE A 76 -20.09 9.88 1.76
N GLN A 77 -19.27 10.25 2.74
CA GLN A 77 -19.66 11.17 3.80
C GLN A 77 -19.24 12.58 3.37
N PRO A 78 -20.20 13.50 3.14
CA PRO A 78 -19.89 14.90 2.90
C PRO A 78 -18.99 15.44 4.01
N GLY A 79 -17.91 16.15 3.66
CA GLY A 79 -16.96 16.70 4.62
C GLY A 79 -15.92 15.70 5.16
N THR A 80 -15.69 14.59 4.47
CA THR A 80 -14.56 13.70 4.79
C THR A 80 -13.23 14.45 4.61
N ASP A 81 -12.52 14.66 5.71
CA ASP A 81 -11.19 15.27 5.70
C ASP A 81 -10.13 14.25 5.27
N VAL A 82 -9.94 14.14 3.96
CA VAL A 82 -8.96 13.25 3.32
C VAL A 82 -7.56 13.48 3.86
N VAL A 83 -7.15 14.74 4.02
CA VAL A 83 -5.81 15.11 4.49
C VAL A 83 -5.55 14.58 5.90
N ARG A 84 -6.48 14.82 6.84
CA ARG A 84 -6.35 14.33 8.21
C ARG A 84 -6.31 12.80 8.26
N GLN A 85 -7.21 12.15 7.51
CA GLN A 85 -7.29 10.69 7.47
C GLN A 85 -5.99 10.08 6.93
N MET A 86 -5.51 10.54 5.79
CA MET A 86 -4.34 9.96 5.14
C MET A 86 -3.06 10.25 5.92
N ARG A 87 -2.95 11.42 6.58
CA ARG A 87 -1.88 11.69 7.54
C ARG A 87 -1.89 10.69 8.70
N HIS A 88 -3.05 10.41 9.27
CA HIS A 88 -3.17 9.43 10.35
C HIS A 88 -2.77 8.02 9.89
N ARG A 89 -3.21 7.60 8.70
CA ARG A 89 -2.82 6.30 8.13
C ARG A 89 -1.31 6.21 7.88
N ALA A 90 -0.69 7.27 7.36
CA ALA A 90 0.76 7.33 7.18
C ALA A 90 1.52 7.20 8.51
N GLN A 91 1.02 7.83 9.58
CA GLN A 91 1.61 7.70 10.93
C GLN A 91 1.52 6.27 11.45
N VAL A 92 0.39 5.59 11.23
CA VAL A 92 0.22 4.18 11.63
C VAL A 92 1.15 3.27 10.82
N ALA A 93 1.22 3.45 9.50
CA ALA A 93 2.10 2.65 8.64
C ALA A 93 3.58 2.84 9.02
N ALA A 94 4.03 4.09 9.21
CA ALA A 94 5.40 4.39 9.64
C ALA A 94 5.73 3.84 11.03
N ALA A 95 4.75 3.78 11.94
CA ALA A 95 4.96 3.22 13.28
C ALA A 95 4.99 1.69 13.28
N ALA A 96 4.19 1.05 12.42
CA ALA A 96 4.08 -0.40 12.34
C ALA A 96 5.20 -1.04 11.52
N CYS A 97 5.63 -0.40 10.42
CA CYS A 97 6.60 -0.90 9.46
C CYS A 97 7.63 0.19 9.10
N PRO A 98 8.46 0.66 10.05
CA PRO A 98 9.39 1.77 9.86
C PRO A 98 10.45 1.56 8.76
N GLU A 99 10.70 0.31 8.38
CA GLU A 99 11.65 -0.09 7.33
C GLU A 99 11.07 -0.03 5.91
N LEU A 100 9.73 0.01 5.78
CA LEU A 100 9.06 -0.02 4.48
C LEU A 100 8.77 1.39 3.97
N LEU A 101 8.77 1.55 2.65
CA LEU A 101 8.26 2.76 2.01
C LEU A 101 6.75 2.88 2.23
N ILE A 102 6.21 4.09 2.05
CA ILE A 102 4.77 4.35 2.07
C ILE A 102 4.31 4.69 0.66
N ASP A 103 3.36 3.92 0.13
CA ASP A 103 2.58 4.28 -1.05
C ASP A 103 1.38 5.11 -0.57
N THR A 104 1.35 6.38 -0.98
CA THR A 104 0.33 7.31 -0.49
C THR A 104 -1.06 6.98 -0.99
N ASP A 105 -1.20 6.19 -2.05
CA ASP A 105 -2.46 5.94 -2.74
C ASP A 105 -3.09 7.24 -3.29
N ASP A 106 -4.06 7.12 -4.20
CA ASP A 106 -4.81 8.28 -4.71
C ASP A 106 -6.32 7.98 -4.91
N TRP A 107 -6.71 6.74 -4.63
CA TRP A 107 -8.08 6.25 -4.74
C TRP A 107 -8.75 6.25 -3.36
N GLN A 108 -10.05 6.47 -3.17
CA GLN A 108 -10.97 7.24 -3.99
C GLN A 108 -11.13 8.63 -3.39
N VAL A 109 -10.70 9.68 -4.08
CA VAL A 109 -10.88 11.04 -3.63
C VAL A 109 -12.29 11.58 -3.94
N PRO A 110 -12.95 12.35 -3.04
CA PRO A 110 -14.35 12.78 -3.23
C PRO A 110 -14.52 13.81 -4.34
N ASP A 111 -13.63 14.80 -4.39
CA ASP A 111 -13.72 15.96 -5.26
C ASP A 111 -12.33 16.54 -5.55
N ARG A 112 -12.26 17.49 -6.48
CA ARG A 112 -11.01 18.09 -6.94
C ARG A 112 -10.33 18.95 -5.88
N ALA A 113 -11.09 19.53 -4.95
CA ALA A 113 -10.51 20.32 -3.88
C ALA A 113 -9.75 19.42 -2.90
N ALA A 114 -10.37 18.32 -2.46
CA ALA A 114 -9.74 17.31 -1.62
C ALA A 114 -8.55 16.65 -2.31
N TRP A 115 -8.66 16.37 -3.61
CA TRP A 115 -7.56 15.82 -4.42
C TRP A 115 -6.36 16.75 -4.47
N ARG A 116 -6.55 18.05 -4.77
CA ARG A 116 -5.44 19.03 -4.74
C ARG A 116 -4.75 19.06 -3.37
N ALA A 117 -5.54 19.21 -2.31
CA ALA A 117 -5.03 19.30 -0.96
C ALA A 117 -4.23 18.06 -0.56
N TYR A 118 -4.67 16.88 -1.01
CA TYR A 118 -3.96 15.64 -0.75
C TYR A 118 -2.73 15.46 -1.64
N ALA A 119 -2.82 15.75 -2.94
CA ALA A 119 -1.71 15.65 -3.88
C ALA A 119 -0.51 16.50 -3.46
N GLU A 120 -0.75 17.71 -2.91
CA GLU A 120 0.32 18.55 -2.34
C GLU A 120 0.94 17.94 -1.07
N LEU A 121 0.17 17.17 -0.30
CA LEU A 121 0.61 16.55 0.94
C LEU A 121 1.44 15.28 0.71
N GLN A 122 1.10 14.48 -0.31
CA GLN A 122 1.67 13.15 -0.55
C GLN A 122 3.21 13.08 -0.41
N PRO A 123 4.01 14.00 -0.97
CA PRO A 123 5.48 13.95 -0.85
C PRO A 123 6.02 14.00 0.58
N SER A 124 5.25 14.55 1.52
CA SER A 124 5.63 14.59 2.94
C SER A 124 5.27 13.33 3.71
N LEU A 125 4.47 12.44 3.11
CA LEU A 125 4.01 11.18 3.72
C LEU A 125 4.78 9.96 3.20
N GLY A 126 5.17 9.96 1.92
CA GLY A 126 5.78 8.81 1.27
C GLY A 126 6.03 9.02 -0.22
N VAL A 127 5.95 7.94 -0.99
CA VAL A 127 6.00 7.94 -2.46
C VAL A 127 4.66 8.43 -3.01
N PRO A 128 4.62 9.58 -3.71
CA PRO A 128 3.39 10.11 -4.29
C PRO A 128 2.83 9.20 -5.39
N CYS A 129 1.50 9.10 -5.46
CA CYS A 129 0.77 8.39 -6.50
C CYS A 129 -0.14 9.33 -7.29
N LEU A 130 -0.33 9.01 -8.57
CA LEU A 130 -1.17 9.78 -9.48
C LEU A 130 -2.01 8.81 -10.32
N TYR A 131 -3.31 8.75 -10.05
CA TYR A 131 -4.22 7.85 -10.78
C TYR A 131 -5.12 8.57 -11.78
N PHE A 132 -5.21 9.89 -11.71
CA PHE A 132 -6.07 10.70 -12.57
C PHE A 132 -5.25 11.51 -13.56
N ILE A 133 -5.66 11.48 -14.83
CA ILE A 133 -5.00 12.23 -15.92
C ILE A 133 -5.90 13.28 -16.55
N ASP A 134 -7.23 13.15 -16.45
CA ASP A 134 -8.20 14.04 -17.10
C ASP A 134 -9.42 14.36 -16.22
N HIS A 135 -10.01 13.36 -15.56
CA HIS A 135 -11.20 13.49 -14.73
C HIS A 135 -11.06 12.66 -13.45
N LEU A 136 -11.72 13.12 -12.37
CA LEU A 136 -11.79 12.34 -11.14
C LEU A 136 -12.85 11.24 -11.25
N GLY A 137 -12.52 10.06 -10.71
CA GLY A 137 -13.40 8.89 -10.80
C GLY A 137 -14.73 9.01 -10.06
N VAL A 138 -14.77 9.76 -8.95
CA VAL A 138 -15.98 9.91 -8.11
C VAL A 138 -16.83 11.10 -8.53
N SER A 139 -16.26 12.31 -8.53
CA SER A 139 -17.01 13.53 -8.86
C SER A 139 -17.20 13.76 -10.37
N GLY A 140 -16.38 13.12 -11.21
CA GLY A 140 -16.32 13.41 -12.65
C GLY A 140 -15.78 14.79 -12.98
N GLU A 141 -15.25 15.54 -12.00
CA GLU A 141 -14.71 16.87 -12.25
C GLU A 141 -13.46 16.79 -13.15
N PRO A 142 -13.36 17.65 -14.19
CA PRO A 142 -12.18 17.70 -15.02
C PRO A 142 -11.00 18.31 -14.27
N LEU A 143 -9.80 17.82 -14.55
CA LEU A 143 -8.55 18.49 -14.21
C LEU A 143 -8.36 19.68 -15.15
N LEU A 144 -7.91 20.79 -14.58
CA LEU A 144 -7.66 22.06 -15.27
C LEU A 144 -6.15 22.28 -15.40
N GLU A 145 -5.76 23.24 -16.23
CA GLU A 145 -4.35 23.60 -16.42
C GLU A 145 -3.59 23.89 -15.10
N GLN A 146 -4.27 24.48 -14.11
CA GLN A 146 -3.69 24.73 -12.79
C GLN A 146 -3.38 23.44 -12.01
N ASP A 147 -4.14 22.37 -12.21
CA ASP A 147 -3.89 21.06 -11.60
C ASP A 147 -2.59 20.46 -12.11
N TYR A 148 -2.38 20.50 -13.43
CA TYR A 148 -1.13 20.02 -14.03
C TYR A 148 0.07 20.87 -13.62
N ARG A 149 -0.10 22.20 -13.46
CA ARG A 149 0.96 23.09 -12.95
C ARG A 149 1.33 22.74 -11.51
N MET A 150 0.34 22.54 -10.64
CA MET A 150 0.55 22.08 -9.27
C MET A 150 1.26 20.73 -9.24
N LEU A 151 0.77 19.71 -9.96
CA LEU A 151 1.41 18.39 -10.05
C LEU A 151 2.87 18.51 -10.50
N ARG A 152 3.15 19.28 -11.55
CA ARG A 152 4.53 19.47 -12.02
C ARG A 152 5.45 20.03 -10.94
N ALA A 153 4.97 21.01 -10.18
CA ALA A 153 5.73 21.62 -9.08
C ALA A 153 5.95 20.62 -7.94
N THR A 154 4.90 19.93 -7.50
CA THR A 154 4.93 18.90 -6.44
C THR A 154 5.93 17.79 -6.77
N TRP A 155 5.85 17.22 -7.98
CA TRP A 155 6.74 16.14 -8.41
C TRP A 155 8.18 16.62 -8.62
N ALA A 156 8.39 17.86 -9.09
CA ALA A 156 9.73 18.43 -9.19
C ALA A 156 10.37 18.58 -7.80
N ALA A 157 9.63 19.09 -6.82
CA ALA A 157 10.09 19.21 -5.45
C ALA A 157 10.40 17.85 -4.82
N TYR A 158 9.51 16.86 -4.99
CA TYR A 158 9.73 15.50 -4.51
C TYR A 158 11.01 14.88 -5.07
N ARG A 159 11.21 14.93 -6.40
CA ARG A 159 12.41 14.40 -7.04
C ARG A 159 13.70 15.06 -6.55
N LEU A 160 13.67 16.36 -6.29
CA LEU A 160 14.82 17.07 -5.70
C LEU A 160 15.11 16.60 -4.28
N ALA A 161 14.06 16.34 -3.49
CA ALA A 161 14.20 15.88 -2.10
C ALA A 161 14.76 14.45 -1.99
N ILE A 162 14.44 13.57 -2.95
CA ILE A 162 14.92 12.17 -2.96
C ILE A 162 16.17 11.95 -3.83
N ALA A 163 16.67 12.99 -4.51
CA ALA A 163 17.88 12.88 -5.31
C ALA A 163 19.05 12.51 -4.41
N PRO A 164 19.86 11.49 -4.77
CA PRO A 164 21.08 11.17 -4.03
C PRO A 164 21.95 12.42 -3.91
N SER A 165 22.43 12.73 -2.71
CA SER A 165 23.44 13.75 -2.54
C SER A 165 24.65 13.32 -3.36
N ASN A 166 24.98 14.03 -4.44
CA ASN A 166 26.20 13.79 -5.21
C ASN A 166 27.42 14.07 -4.31
N GLY A 167 27.87 13.07 -3.55
CA GLY A 167 28.94 13.26 -2.56
C GLY A 167 29.19 12.06 -1.66
N ALA A 168 29.49 10.89 -2.23
CA ALA A 168 30.39 9.84 -1.70
C ALA A 168 30.23 8.57 -2.55
N ARG A 169 31.10 8.41 -3.54
CA ARG A 169 31.56 7.11 -4.03
C ARG A 169 33.08 7.12 -3.98
#